data_AF-A0A7D5ZAQ3-F1
#
_entry.id   AF-A0A7D5ZAQ3-F1
#
_cell.length_a   1.000
_cell.length_b   1.000
_cell.length_c   1.000
_cell.angle_alpha   90.00
_cell.angle_beta   90.00
_cell.angle_gamma   90.00
#
_symmetry.space_group_name_H-M   'P 1'
#
loop_
_entity.id
_entity.type
_entity.pdbx_description
1 polymer ?
#
loop_
_entity_poly.entity_id
_entity_poly.type
_entity_poly.pdbx_seq_one_letter_code
_entity_poly.pdbx_strand_id
1 'polypeptide(L)'
;MTQNTANPTIRPCWYYILVKGCLFWGMTCSILLAALWHYSGTYSMIEGVLAANPMAMIAGGIYGFGQWGFTRHQAFKARLQFEEDNDEQH
;
A
#
# COMPACT_ATOMS: atom_id res chain seq x y z
N MET A 1 5.70 -31.47 -15.12
CA MET A 1 5.59 -30.44 -14.07
C MET A 1 5.31 -29.12 -14.77
N THR A 2 4.08 -28.63 -14.71
CA THR A 2 3.68 -27.33 -15.29
C THR A 2 4.25 -26.22 -14.42
N GLN A 3 5.35 -25.62 -14.86
CA GLN A 3 5.89 -24.42 -14.23
C GLN A 3 4.86 -23.29 -14.39
N ASN A 4 4.18 -22.95 -13.30
CA ASN A 4 3.35 -21.76 -13.23
C ASN A 4 4.29 -20.56 -13.43
N THR A 5 4.28 -20.02 -14.64
CA THR A 5 4.83 -18.72 -15.00
C THR A 5 4.08 -17.64 -14.22
N ALA A 6 4.42 -17.48 -12.94
CA ALA A 6 4.01 -16.35 -12.14
C ALA A 6 4.75 -15.12 -12.68
N ASN A 7 4.29 -14.60 -13.81
CA ASN A 7 4.64 -13.28 -14.28
C ASN A 7 4.18 -12.33 -13.16
N PRO A 8 5.07 -11.71 -12.37
CA PRO A 8 4.61 -10.82 -11.33
C PRO A 8 4.03 -9.62 -12.08
N THR A 9 2.70 -9.60 -12.26
CA THR A 9 2.00 -8.46 -12.84
C THR A 9 2.12 -7.32 -11.85
N ILE A 10 3.21 -6.55 -11.96
CA ILE A 10 3.47 -5.39 -11.12
C ILE A 10 2.44 -4.35 -11.53
N ARG A 11 1.41 -4.20 -10.69
CA ARG A 11 0.37 -3.18 -10.88
C ARG A 11 1.01 -1.77 -10.88
N PRO A 12 0.43 -0.81 -11.62
CA PRO A 12 0.98 0.53 -11.73
C PRO A 12 1.07 1.23 -10.36
N CYS A 13 2.04 2.14 -10.21
CA CYS A 13 2.33 2.86 -8.96
C CYS A 13 1.08 3.54 -8.38
N TRP A 14 0.26 4.15 -9.25
CA TRP A 14 -1.01 4.78 -8.89
C TRP A 14 -1.98 3.83 -8.19
N TYR A 15 -2.00 2.53 -8.52
CA TYR A 15 -2.84 1.55 -7.82
C TYR A 15 -2.39 1.37 -6.36
N TYR A 16 -1.09 1.33 -6.11
CA TYR A 16 -0.56 1.19 -4.76
C TYR A 16 -0.75 2.47 -3.94
N ILE A 17 -0.55 3.65 -4.53
CA ILE A 17 -0.72 4.93 -3.84
C ILE A 17 -2.20 5.21 -3.59
N LEU A 18 -3.05 5.16 -4.62
CA LEU A 18 -4.46 5.54 -4.48
C LEU A 18 -5.30 4.44 -3.84
N VAL A 19 -5.16 3.19 -4.28
CA VAL A 19 -6.07 2.10 -3.86
C VAL A 19 -5.61 1.47 -2.55
N LYS A 20 -4.35 1.03 -2.47
CA LYS A 20 -3.82 0.43 -1.23
C LYS A 20 -3.45 1.47 -0.17
N GLY A 21 -2.92 2.61 -0.59
CA GLY A 21 -2.51 3.70 0.28
C GLY A 21 -3.70 4.54 0.75
N CYS A 22 -4.15 5.48 -0.10
CA CYS A 22 -5.16 6.47 0.28
C CYS A 22 -6.53 5.85 0.60
N LEU A 23 -7.02 4.92 -0.21
CA LEU A 23 -8.36 4.33 -0.03
C LEU A 23 -8.40 3.29 1.10
N PHE A 24 -7.42 2.39 1.18
CA PHE A 24 -7.45 1.34 2.19
C PHE A 24 -6.88 1.79 3.54
N TRP A 25 -5.71 2.43 3.53
CA TRP A 25 -5.01 2.87 4.72
C TRP A 25 -5.39 4.29 5.15
N GLY A 26 -5.59 5.20 4.19
CA GLY A 26 -6.02 6.56 4.49
C GLY A 26 -7.44 6.60 5.04
N MET A 27 -8.37 5.83 4.47
CA MET A 27 -9.75 5.80 4.96
C MET A 27 -9.85 5.15 6.35
N THR A 28 -9.11 4.08 6.61
CA THR A 28 -9.07 3.44 7.95
C THR A 28 -8.46 4.36 9.00
N CYS A 29 -7.36 5.07 8.69
CA CYS A 29 -6.81 6.09 9.58
C CYS A 29 -7.77 7.26 9.82
N SER A 30 -8.48 7.73 8.80
CA SER A 30 -9.46 8.82 8.93
C SER A 30 -10.61 8.45 9.87
N ILE A 31 -11.14 7.23 9.75
CA ILE A 31 -12.19 6.71 10.63
C ILE A 31 -11.68 6.56 12.07
N LEU A 32 -10.45 6.05 12.25
CA LEU A 32 -9.86 5.86 13.57
C LEU A 32 -9.61 7.20 14.29
N LEU A 33 -9.08 8.20 13.57
CA LEU A 33 -8.88 9.55 14.11
C LEU A 33 -10.21 10.22 14.46
N ALA A 34 -11.22 10.07 13.61
CA ALA A 34 -12.54 10.61 13.87
C ALA A 34 -13.18 9.98 15.11
N ALA A 35 -13.01 8.66 15.30
CA ALA A 35 -13.46 7.98 16.51
C ALA A 35 -12.74 8.49 17.77
N LEU A 36 -11.42 8.72 17.68
CA LEU A 36 -10.63 9.31 18.77
C LEU A 36 -11.10 10.73 19.11
N TRP A 37 -11.30 11.59 18.12
CA TRP A 37 -11.77 12.97 18.34
C TRP A 37 -13.21 13.05 18.82
N HIS A 38 -14.06 12.11 18.39
CA HIS A 38 -15.40 11.97 18.91
C HIS A 38 -15.38 11.57 20.39
N TYR A 39 -14.51 10.63 20.77
CA TYR A 39 -14.35 10.23 22.18
C TYR A 39 -13.78 11.35 23.06
N SER A 40 -12.85 12.15 22.52
CA SER A 40 -12.29 13.33 23.21
C SER A 40 -13.25 14.53 23.26
N GLY A 41 -14.44 14.44 22.67
CA GLY A 41 -15.43 15.52 22.65
C GLY A 41 -15.03 16.73 21.80
N THR A 42 -14.03 16.59 20.92
CA THR A 42 -13.47 17.70 20.12
C THR A 42 -14.30 18.00 18.89
N TYR A 43 -14.81 16.97 18.21
CA TYR A 43 -15.60 17.08 16.97
C TYR A 43 -16.74 16.06 16.95
N SER A 44 -17.84 16.38 16.27
CA SER A 44 -18.83 15.36 15.90
C SER A 44 -18.21 14.35 14.93
N MET A 45 -18.71 13.11 14.89
CA MET A 45 -18.05 12.02 14.16
C MET A 45 -17.82 12.36 12.68
N ILE A 46 -18.79 13.01 12.02
CA ILE A 46 -18.74 13.37 10.60
C ILE A 46 -17.74 14.52 10.37
N GLU A 47 -17.75 15.54 11.22
CA GLU A 47 -16.78 16.64 11.17
C GLU A 47 -15.35 16.15 11.41
N GLY A 48 -15.17 15.22 12.35
CA GLY A 48 -13.89 14.61 12.65
C GLY A 48 -13.33 13.82 11.47
N VAL A 49 -14.19 13.09 10.74
CA VAL A 49 -13.77 12.38 9.50
C VAL A 49 -13.31 13.38 8.45
N LEU A 50 -14.09 14.44 8.18
CA LEU A 50 -13.76 15.46 7.20
C LEU A 50 -12.45 16.20 7.53
N ALA A 51 -12.26 16.55 8.80
CA ALA A 51 -11.04 17.21 9.27
C ALA A 51 -9.81 16.27 9.26
N ALA A 52 -9.99 14.97 9.53
CA ALA A 52 -8.92 13.99 9.53
C ALA A 52 -8.54 13.49 8.12
N ASN A 53 -9.45 13.62 7.15
CA ASN A 53 -9.30 13.12 5.79
C ASN A 53 -8.00 13.55 5.08
N PRO A 54 -7.61 14.84 5.04
CA PRO A 54 -6.38 15.27 4.36
C PRO A 54 -5.12 14.67 4.98
N MET A 55 -5.03 14.66 6.31
CA MET A 55 -3.89 14.08 7.04
C MET A 55 -3.80 12.56 6.80
N ALA A 56 -4.94 11.88 6.87
CA ALA A 56 -5.03 10.45 6.67
C ALA A 56 -4.75 10.04 5.21
N MET A 57 -5.14 10.83 4.21
CA MET A 57 -4.78 10.60 2.81
C MET A 57 -3.28 10.73 2.58
N ILE A 58 -2.62 11.72 3.18
CA ILE A 58 -1.16 11.89 3.06
C ILE A 58 -0.45 10.69 3.70
N ALA A 59 -0.85 10.30 4.92
CA ALA A 59 -0.30 9.14 5.60
C ALA A 59 -0.51 7.84 4.81
N GLY A 60 -1.72 7.63 4.29
CA GLY A 60 -2.05 6.50 3.41
C GLY A 60 -1.23 6.50 2.13
N GLY A 61 -1.03 7.66 1.50
CA GLY A 61 -0.22 7.80 0.28
C GLY A 61 1.25 7.42 0.49
N ILE A 62 1.85 7.86 1.60
CA ILE A 62 3.23 7.50 1.98
C ILE A 62 3.34 5.98 2.19
N TYR A 63 2.37 5.39 2.89
CA TYR A 63 2.32 3.95 3.13
C TYR A 63 2.18 3.15 1.82
N GLY A 64 1.29 3.59 0.92
CA GLY A 64 1.10 2.98 -0.41
C GLY A 64 2.35 3.07 -1.28
N PHE A 65 3.08 4.19 -1.22
CA PHE A 65 4.35 4.35 -1.93
C PHE A 65 5.43 3.40 -1.40
N GLY A 66 5.52 3.22 -0.07
CA GLY A 66 6.43 2.25 0.55
C GLY A 66 6.15 0.81 0.10
N GLN A 67 4.88 0.41 0.06
CA GLN A 67 4.50 -0.93 -0.42
C GLN A 67 4.84 -1.15 -1.90
N TRP A 68 4.68 -0.13 -2.74
CA TRP A 68 5.10 -0.20 -4.15
C TRP A 68 6.61 -0.40 -4.29
N GLY A 69 7.41 0.39 -3.56
CA GLY A 69 8.87 0.26 -3.56
C GLY A 69 9.32 -1.13 -3.12
N PHE A 70 8.72 -1.67 -2.06
CA PHE A 70 9.01 -3.02 -1.58
C PHE A 70 8.65 -4.10 -2.60
N THR A 71 7.49 -3.98 -3.26
CA THR A 71 7.06 -4.94 -4.29
C THR A 71 8.00 -4.93 -5.50
N ARG A 72 8.49 -3.75 -5.92
CA ARG A 72 9.50 -3.62 -6.99
C ARG A 72 10.82 -4.29 -6.60
N HIS A 73 11.25 -4.10 -5.35
CA HIS A 73 12.47 -4.69 -4.85
C HIS A 73 12.39 -6.23 -4.79
N GLN A 74 11.26 -6.78 -4.36
CA GLN A 74 11.03 -8.23 -4.41
C GLN A 74 11.01 -8.78 -5.84
N ALA A 75 10.38 -8.07 -6.78
CA ALA A 75 10.38 -8.48 -8.18
C ALA A 75 11.78 -8.46 -8.81
N PHE A 76 12.67 -7.57 -8.36
CA PHE A 76 14.06 -7.55 -8.79
C PHE A 76 14.85 -8.74 -8.22
N LYS A 77 14.70 -9.03 -6.92
CA LYS A 77 15.31 -10.22 -6.29
C LYS A 77 14.87 -11.52 -6.95
N ALA A 78 13.57 -11.65 -7.26
CA ALA A 78 13.02 -12.83 -7.93
C ALA A 78 13.57 -13.01 -9.36
N ARG A 79 13.97 -11.93 -10.05
CA ARG A 79 14.61 -12.02 -11.36
C ARG A 79 16.06 -12.50 -11.25
N LEU A 80 16.82 -11.98 -10.29
CA LEU A 80 18.20 -12.39 -10.08
C LEU A 80 18.30 -13.88 -9.72
N GLN A 81 17.42 -14.35 -8.84
CA GLN A 81 17.39 -15.76 -8.44
C GLN A 81 17.05 -16.71 -9.60
N PHE A 82 16.30 -16.23 -10.61
CA PHE A 82 16.01 -17.00 -11.82
C PHE A 82 17.20 -17.07 -12.79
N GLU A 83 18.06 -16.05 -12.78
CA GLU A 83 19.28 -16.01 -13.60
C GLU A 83 20.32 -16.98 -13.03
N GLU A 84 20.55 -16.96 -11.71
CA GLU A 84 21.43 -17.93 -11.02
C GLU A 84 20.99 -19.39 -11.23
N ASP A 85 19.69 -19.71 -11.07
CA ASP A 85 19.18 -21.08 -11.27
C ASP A 85 19.32 -21.57 -12.73
N ASN A 86 19.33 -20.66 -13.73
CA ASN A 86 19.54 -21.04 -15.13
C ASN A 86 21.02 -21.25 -15.46
N ASP A 87 21.91 -20.47 -14.87
CA ASP A 87 23.36 -20.60 -15.06
C ASP A 87 23.90 -21.89 -14.41
N GLU A 88 23.30 -22.40 -13.34
CA GLU A 88 23.66 -23.69 -12.74
C GLU A 88 23.17 -24.92 -13.54
N GLN A 89 22.22 -24.74 -14.46
CA GLN A 89 21.68 -25.83 -15.29
C GLN A 89 22.36 -25.99 -16.66
N HIS A 90 23.32 -25.14 -17.01
CA HIS A 90 24.02 -25.13 -18.30
C HIS A 90 25.52 -25.41 -18.18
#